data_AF-A0A0A1GVD9-F1
#
_entry.id   AF-A0A0A1GVD9-F1
#
_cell.length_a   1.000
_cell.length_b   1.000
_cell.length_c   1.000
_cell.angle_alpha   90.00
_cell.angle_beta   90.00
_cell.angle_gamma   90.00
#
_symmetry.space_group_name_H-M   'P 1'
#
loop_
_entity.id
_entity.type
_entity.pdbx_description
1 polymer ?
#
loop_
_entity_poly.entity_id
_entity_poly.type
_entity_poly.pdbx_seq_one_letter_code
_entity_poly.pdbx_strand_id
1 'polypeptide(L)'
;MDTDILLSELNLDITDENQAIAKSLINESEDIIINSVDSKVPKNLFENNSIFNRAVKTLATDLYYNRTLPNGLSLGTQMMINNLKGVDFSGTSTE
;
A
#
# COMPACT_ATOMS: atom_id res chain seq x y z
N MET A 1 -4.01 -0.39 6.42
CA MET A 1 -3.12 0.48 7.25
C MET A 1 -3.93 1.61 7.91
N ASP A 2 -3.52 2.10 9.09
CA ASP A 2 -4.19 3.24 9.76
C ASP A 2 -3.88 4.58 9.06
N THR A 3 -4.89 5.43 8.89
CA THR A 3 -4.77 6.78 8.30
C THR A 3 -3.85 7.69 9.10
N ASP A 4 -3.89 7.59 10.43
CA ASP A 4 -3.13 8.50 11.30
C ASP A 4 -1.61 8.27 11.15
N ILE A 5 -1.20 7.04 10.82
CA ILE A 5 0.20 6.70 10.50
C ILE A 5 0.66 7.43 9.24
N LEU A 6 -0.17 7.48 8.19
CA LEU A 6 0.17 8.18 6.96
C LEU A 6 0.18 9.70 7.17
N LEU A 7 -0.79 10.25 7.91
CA LEU A 7 -0.82 11.67 8.24
C LEU A 7 0.44 12.10 9.02
N SER A 8 0.84 11.30 10.00
CA SER A 8 2.09 11.55 10.73
C SER A 8 3.32 11.49 9.83
N GLU A 9 3.38 10.55 8.89
CA GLU A 9 4.50 10.45 7.92
C GLU A 9 4.57 11.69 7.01
N LEU A 10 3.42 12.20 6.60
CA LEU A 10 3.29 13.39 5.75
C LEU A 10 3.39 14.70 6.54
N ASN A 11 3.53 14.62 7.87
CA ASN A 11 3.52 15.78 8.78
C ASN A 11 2.25 16.64 8.61
N LEU A 12 1.10 15.99 8.52
CA LEU A 12 -0.22 16.61 8.38
C LEU A 12 -1.00 16.51 9.69
N ASP A 13 -1.78 17.56 9.98
CA ASP A 13 -2.69 17.56 11.12
C ASP A 13 -3.85 16.56 10.90
N ILE A 14 -4.34 16.00 12.02
CA ILE A 14 -5.50 15.11 12.03
C ILE A 14 -6.77 15.96 11.89
N THR A 15 -7.21 16.13 10.65
CA THR A 15 -8.47 16.78 10.29
C THR A 15 -9.32 15.84 9.44
N ASP A 16 -10.64 16.02 9.43
CA ASP A 16 -11.55 15.17 8.63
C ASP A 16 -11.18 15.16 7.14
N GLU A 17 -10.75 16.32 6.60
CA GLU A 17 -10.31 16.46 5.22
C GLU A 17 -9.04 15.65 4.95
N ASN A 18 -8.02 15.80 5.81
CA ASN A 18 -6.77 15.07 5.68
C ASN A 18 -6.98 13.56 5.84
N GLN A 19 -7.83 13.13 6.78
CA GLN A 19 -8.19 11.73 6.95
C GLN A 19 -8.89 11.15 5.72
N ALA A 20 -9.81 11.91 5.09
CA ALA A 20 -10.47 11.49 3.86
C ALA A 20 -9.48 11.31 2.70
N ILE A 21 -8.54 12.25 2.54
CA ILE A 21 -7.49 12.17 1.52
C ILE A 21 -6.56 10.98 1.79
N ALA A 22 -6.05 10.85 3.02
CA ALA A 22 -5.18 9.75 3.42
C ALA A 22 -5.86 8.40 3.18
N LYS A 23 -7.12 8.25 3.59
CA LYS A 23 -7.90 7.02 3.37
C LYS A 23 -8.00 6.67 1.87
N SER A 24 -8.26 7.66 1.02
CA SER A 24 -8.32 7.46 -0.43
C SER A 24 -6.97 6.97 -0.99
N LEU A 25 -5.87 7.61 -0.59
CA LEU A 25 -4.52 7.26 -1.07
C LEU A 25 -4.09 5.88 -0.58
N ILE A 26 -4.44 5.52 0.65
CA ILE A 26 -4.17 4.19 1.23
C ILE A 26 -4.93 3.13 0.43
N ASN A 27 -6.22 3.32 0.20
CA ASN A 27 -7.03 2.37 -0.56
C ASN A 27 -6.50 2.18 -1.99
N GLU A 28 -6.20 3.28 -2.69
CA GLU A 28 -5.63 3.24 -4.04
C GLU A 28 -4.28 2.50 -4.06
N SER A 29 -3.44 2.76 -3.06
CA SER A 29 -2.13 2.10 -2.94
C SER A 29 -2.25 0.61 -2.64
N GLU A 30 -3.16 0.21 -1.74
CA GLU A 30 -3.47 -1.19 -1.43
C GLU A 30 -3.94 -1.92 -2.70
N ASP A 31 -4.86 -1.32 -3.45
CA ASP A 31 -5.37 -1.90 -4.69
C ASP A 31 -4.27 -2.06 -5.75
N ILE A 32 -3.44 -1.04 -5.98
CA ILE A 32 -2.33 -1.12 -6.94
C ILE A 32 -1.35 -2.22 -6.55
N ILE A 33 -0.97 -2.31 -5.27
CA ILE A 33 0.02 -3.29 -4.81
C ILE A 33 -0.54 -4.71 -4.88
N ILE A 34 -1.77 -4.94 -4.41
CA ILE A 34 -2.41 -6.27 -4.48
C ILE A 34 -2.51 -6.75 -5.92
N ASN A 35 -3.01 -5.91 -6.82
CA ASN A 35 -3.11 -6.25 -8.24
C ASN A 35 -1.75 -6.46 -8.91
N SER A 36 -0.70 -5.78 -8.43
CA SER A 36 0.67 -5.97 -8.92
C SER A 36 1.30 -7.28 -8.45
N VAL A 37 0.90 -7.78 -7.27
CA VAL A 37 1.43 -9.01 -6.66
C VAL A 37 0.63 -10.23 -7.13
N ASP A 38 -0.66 -10.31 -6.77
CA ASP A 38 -1.62 -11.31 -7.24
C ASP A 38 -3.04 -10.81 -6.97
N SER A 39 -3.78 -10.49 -8.03
CA SER A 39 -5.16 -9.99 -7.94
C SER A 39 -6.19 -11.02 -7.46
N LYS A 40 -5.82 -12.30 -7.37
CA LYS A 40 -6.70 -13.36 -6.88
C LYS A 40 -6.66 -13.51 -5.36
N VAL A 41 -5.62 -12.99 -4.72
CA VAL A 41 -5.44 -13.10 -3.28
C VAL A 41 -6.30 -12.03 -2.58
N PRO A 42 -7.16 -12.41 -1.62
CA PRO A 42 -7.94 -11.46 -0.84
C PRO A 42 -7.06 -10.47 -0.06
N LYS A 43 -7.46 -9.18 -0.06
CA LYS A 43 -6.76 -8.08 0.62
C LYS A 43 -6.37 -8.39 2.07
N ASN A 44 -7.26 -9.02 2.84
CA ASN A 44 -7.03 -9.33 4.25
C ASN A 44 -5.84 -10.28 4.48
N LEU A 45 -5.41 -11.06 3.47
CA LEU A 45 -4.22 -11.91 3.57
C LEU A 45 -2.91 -11.10 3.47
N PHE A 46 -2.96 -9.91 2.89
CA PHE A 46 -1.82 -8.99 2.81
C PHE A 46 -1.65 -8.10 4.04
N GLU A 47 -2.74 -7.76 4.73
CA GLU A 47 -2.76 -6.73 5.79
C GLU A 47 -1.81 -7.02 6.97
N ASN A 48 -1.53 -8.30 7.24
CA ASN A 48 -0.59 -8.71 8.28
C ASN A 48 0.89 -8.69 7.84
N ASN A 49 1.17 -8.49 6.55
CA ASN A 49 2.53 -8.49 6.02
C ASN A 49 3.16 -7.10 6.19
N SER A 50 4.29 -7.03 6.89
CA SER A 50 4.99 -5.77 7.17
C SER A 50 5.56 -5.11 5.91
N ILE A 51 5.99 -5.89 4.91
CA ILE A 51 6.46 -5.38 3.61
C ILE A 51 5.29 -4.82 2.79
N PHE A 52 4.13 -5.46 2.86
CA PHE A 52 2.91 -4.92 2.23
C PHE A 52 2.55 -3.56 2.83
N ASN A 53 2.44 -3.47 4.16
CA ASN A 53 2.14 -2.21 4.84
C ASN A 53 3.18 -1.13 4.52
N ARG A 54 4.47 -1.50 4.43
CA ARG A 54 5.53 -0.56 4.03
C ARG A 54 5.36 -0.09 2.59
N ALA A 55 5.05 -0.99 1.66
CA ALA A 55 4.83 -0.66 0.26
C ALA A 55 3.63 0.28 0.08
N VAL A 56 2.52 0.00 0.78
CA VAL A 56 1.32 0.85 0.78
C VAL A 56 1.67 2.24 1.27
N LYS A 57 2.40 2.36 2.40
CA LYS A 57 2.82 3.65 2.92
C LYS A 57 3.68 4.42 1.92
N THR A 58 4.66 3.77 1.32
CA THR A 58 5.55 4.41 0.34
C THR A 58 4.78 4.88 -0.90
N LEU A 59 3.90 4.05 -1.47
CA LEU A 59 3.10 4.44 -2.63
C LEU A 59 2.10 5.55 -2.29
N ALA A 60 1.45 5.50 -1.12
CA ALA A 60 0.51 6.54 -0.71
C ALA A 60 1.22 7.90 -0.54
N THR A 61 2.44 7.90 0.00
CA THR A 61 3.29 9.10 0.05
C THR A 61 3.68 9.59 -1.34
N ASP A 62 4.09 8.70 -2.25
CA ASP A 62 4.42 9.07 -3.63
C ASP A 62 3.20 9.71 -4.34
N LEU A 63 2.01 9.12 -4.19
CA LEU A 63 0.76 9.60 -4.77
C LEU A 63 0.28 10.91 -4.15
N TYR A 64 0.54 11.15 -2.87
CA TYR A 64 0.24 12.44 -2.23
C TYR A 64 0.97 13.59 -2.94
N TYR A 65 2.27 13.42 -3.23
CA TYR A 65 3.08 14.44 -3.89
C TYR A 65 2.92 14.46 -5.41
N ASN A 66 2.72 13.30 -6.05
CA ASN A 66 2.60 13.21 -7.51
C ASN A 66 1.69 12.06 -7.96
N ARG A 67 0.41 12.40 -8.19
CA ARG A 67 -0.64 11.44 -8.58
C ARG A 67 -0.46 10.81 -9.96
N THR A 68 0.30 11.43 -10.87
CA THR A 68 0.42 10.93 -12.25
C THR A 68 1.55 9.92 -12.43
N LEU A 69 2.44 9.79 -11.44
CA LEU A 69 3.58 8.88 -11.46
C LEU A 69 4.27 8.84 -12.83
N PRO A 70 4.79 9.99 -13.34
CA PRO A 70 5.26 10.11 -14.72
C PRO A 70 6.43 9.16 -15.04
N ASN A 71 7.17 8.74 -14.01
CA ASN A 71 8.27 7.78 -14.11
C ASN A 71 7.89 6.37 -13.60
N GLY A 72 6.60 6.12 -13.40
CA GLY A 72 6.07 4.92 -12.76
C GLY A 72 6.27 4.89 -11.24
N LEU A 73 6.15 3.70 -10.66
CA LEU A 73 6.35 3.46 -9.23
C LEU A 73 7.82 3.72 -8.87
N SER A 74 8.09 4.23 -7.67
CA SER A 74 9.47 4.38 -7.17
C SER A 74 10.20 3.03 -7.09
N LEU A 75 11.54 3.04 -7.25
CA LEU A 75 12.36 1.82 -7.21
C LEU A 75 12.15 1.03 -5.91
N GLY A 76 12.02 1.72 -4.78
CA GLY A 76 11.73 1.09 -3.49
C GLY A 76 10.40 0.34 -3.50
N THR A 77 9.33 0.95 -4.02
CA THR A 77 8.01 0.31 -4.18
C THR A 77 8.10 -0.90 -5.10
N GLN A 78 8.80 -0.80 -6.23
CA GLN A 78 9.02 -1.93 -7.14
C GLN A 78 9.75 -3.11 -6.47
N MET A 79 10.80 -2.83 -5.68
CA MET A 79 11.53 -3.86 -4.95
C MET A 79 10.65 -4.57 -3.90
N MET A 80 9.80 -3.82 -3.20
CA MET A 80 8.88 -4.40 -2.23
C MET A 80 7.80 -5.25 -2.91
N ILE A 81 7.23 -4.80 -4.03
CA ILE A 81 6.31 -5.61 -4.84
C ILE A 81 6.98 -6.92 -5.28
N ASN A 82 8.22 -6.85 -5.77
CA ASN A 82 8.96 -8.04 -6.17
C ASN A 82 9.22 -9.00 -5.02
N ASN A 83 9.49 -8.48 -3.81
CA ASN A 83 9.60 -9.31 -2.61
C ASN A 83 8.27 -9.98 -2.26
N LEU A 84 7.16 -9.24 -2.32
CA LEU A 84 5.81 -9.74 -2.03
C LEU A 84 5.37 -10.84 -3.01
N LYS A 85 5.77 -10.77 -4.29
CA LYS A 85 5.51 -11.85 -5.27
C LYS A 85 6.15 -13.19 -4.90
N GLY A 86 7.19 -13.18 -4.06
CA GLY A 86 7.80 -14.40 -3.53
C GLY A 86 7.14 -14.93 -2.27
N VAL A 87 6.15 -14.22 -1.72
CA VAL A 87 5.42 -14.65 -0.52
C VAL A 87 4.25 -15.54 -0.94
N ASP A 88 4.11 -16.68 -0.28
CA ASP A 88 2.95 -17.52 -0.42
C ASP A 88 1.79 -16.99 0.45
N PHE A 89 0.81 -16.36 -0.20
CA PHE A 89 -0.41 -15.89 0.46
C PHE A 89 -1.55 -16.92 0.41
N SER A 90 -1.32 -18.12 -0.13
CA SER A 90 -2.36 -19.13 -0.30
C SER A 90 -2.80 -19.81 1.00
N GLY A 91 -2.08 -19.61 2.11
CA GLY A 91 -2.45 -20.05 3.46
C GLY A 91 -3.09 -21.44 3.47
N THR A 92 -2.32 -22.50 3.23
CA THR A 92 -2.68 -23.93 3.43
C THR A 92 -4.17 -24.21 3.68
N SER A 93 -4.96 -24.32 2.62
CA SER A 93 -6.15 -25.18 2.63
C SER A 93 -5.74 -26.57 2.11
N THR A 94 -4.98 -27.30 2.92
CA THR A 94 -4.86 -28.76 2.78
C THR A 94 -5.57 -29.37 3.97
N GLU A 95 -6.82 -29.78 3.72
CA GLU A 95 -7.45 -30.90 4.43
C GLU A 95 -6.59 -32.16 4.33
#